data_AF-A0A7K1H885-F1
#
_entry.id   AF-A0A7K1H885-F1
#
_cell.length_a   1.000
_cell.length_b   1.000
_cell.length_c   1.000
_cell.angle_alpha   90.00
_cell.angle_beta   90.00
_cell.angle_gamma   90.00
#
_symmetry.space_group_name_H-M   'P 1'
#
loop_
_entity.id
_entity.type
_entity.pdbx_description
1 polymer ?
#
loop_
_entity_poly.entity_id
_entity_poly.type
_entity_poly.pdbx_seq_one_letter_code
_entity_poly.pdbx_strand_id
1 'polypeptide(L)'
;MEHVDTMIVSYAWKGVSGYAIDGRILSSVAAQEFLLVHTKDLKMPRYYMPRPPHLRSQGLSLLRFGEKGLSGPQQHARRRKCTDRLLIDFGSDYPTIFEYGHNRLAGAINRGETRYYETCIRDLDRPLRRDLLGRFVFLVHNRVKCVALSPKIVEGMFPLLKEFSRTNNLKENFRNTINDMLVLSTALEGRASLFSKDKTLNRFAADFYRAPFKRVESQVLCIDFDRDASSRRQPFESKGYVNRSWQVIERRG
;
A
#
# COMPACT_ATOMS: atom_id res chain seq x y z
N MET A 1 -0.70 12.89 -12.89
CA MET A 1 -1.21 11.53 -12.59
C MET A 1 -2.03 11.59 -11.31
N GLU A 2 -3.08 10.77 -11.16
CA GLU A 2 -3.99 10.83 -10.00
C GLU A 2 -3.82 9.59 -9.11
N HIS A 3 -3.43 9.79 -7.87
CA HIS A 3 -3.32 8.76 -6.85
C HIS A 3 -4.57 8.75 -5.96
N VAL A 4 -5.13 7.58 -5.68
CA VAL A 4 -6.29 7.40 -4.80
C VAL A 4 -5.93 6.66 -3.53
N ASP A 5 -6.61 6.97 -2.43
CA ASP A 5 -6.52 6.20 -1.19
C ASP A 5 -7.47 4.98 -1.19
N THR A 6 -7.35 4.16 -0.14
CA THR A 6 -8.20 2.98 0.08
C THR A 6 -9.68 3.32 0.18
N MET A 7 -10.04 4.47 0.73
CA MET A 7 -11.44 4.86 0.91
C MET A 7 -12.09 5.15 -0.44
N ILE A 8 -11.43 5.93 -1.32
CA ILE A 8 -11.93 6.22 -2.67
C ILE A 8 -12.19 4.92 -3.44
N VAL A 9 -11.24 3.98 -3.42
CA VAL A 9 -11.40 2.65 -4.04
C VAL A 9 -12.55 1.86 -3.41
N SER A 10 -12.69 1.90 -2.09
CA SER A 10 -13.76 1.21 -1.37
C SER A 10 -15.15 1.77 -1.68
N TYR A 11 -15.28 3.09 -1.86
CA TYR A 11 -16.54 3.73 -2.27
C TYR A 11 -16.90 3.37 -3.71
N ALA A 12 -15.92 3.40 -4.63
CA ALA A 12 -16.11 2.98 -6.01
C ALA A 12 -16.55 1.51 -6.11
N TRP A 13 -15.94 0.62 -5.33
CA TRP A 13 -16.33 -0.81 -5.26
C TRP A 13 -17.76 -1.01 -4.79
N LYS A 14 -18.24 -0.17 -3.87
CA LYS A 14 -19.62 -0.19 -3.35
C LYS A 14 -20.63 0.44 -4.31
N GLY A 15 -20.21 0.92 -5.47
CA GLY A 15 -21.09 1.56 -6.45
C GLY A 15 -21.57 2.96 -6.03
N VAL A 16 -20.87 3.62 -5.10
CA VAL A 16 -21.19 5.01 -4.75
C VAL A 16 -20.77 5.91 -5.91
N SER A 17 -21.71 6.71 -6.42
CA SER A 17 -21.46 7.63 -7.54
C SER A 17 -20.44 8.71 -7.18
N GLY A 18 -19.72 9.21 -8.20
CA GLY A 18 -18.67 10.24 -8.08
C GLY A 18 -17.24 9.71 -7.99
N TYR A 19 -17.05 8.45 -7.59
CA TYR A 19 -15.73 7.87 -7.39
C TYR A 19 -15.23 7.11 -8.63
N ALA A 20 -14.76 7.83 -9.65
CA ALA A 20 -14.05 7.21 -10.77
C ALA A 20 -12.67 6.70 -10.33
N ILE A 21 -12.32 5.47 -10.67
CA ILE A 21 -10.99 4.90 -10.37
C ILE A 21 -10.29 4.34 -11.62
N ASP A 22 -10.95 4.39 -12.77
CA ASP A 22 -10.39 3.84 -14.00
C ASP A 22 -9.08 4.52 -14.38
N GLY A 23 -8.03 3.72 -14.58
CA GLY A 23 -6.68 4.20 -14.92
C GLY A 23 -5.95 4.95 -13.79
N ARG A 24 -6.52 5.06 -12.59
CA ARG A 24 -5.89 5.76 -11.46
C ARG A 24 -4.77 4.95 -10.80
N ILE A 25 -3.94 5.64 -10.02
CA ILE A 25 -2.82 5.06 -9.29
C ILE A 25 -3.25 4.71 -7.86
N LEU A 26 -2.83 3.54 -7.38
CA LEU A 26 -3.06 3.06 -6.02
C LEU A 26 -1.72 2.61 -5.43
N SER A 27 -1.43 2.92 -4.17
CA SER A 27 -0.25 2.36 -3.51
C SER A 27 -0.52 0.90 -3.15
N SER A 28 0.50 0.06 -3.16
CA SER A 28 0.36 -1.33 -2.71
C SER A 28 -0.06 -1.44 -1.25
N VAL A 29 0.22 -0.43 -0.42
CA VAL A 29 -0.29 -0.32 0.96
C VAL A 29 -1.82 -0.20 0.95
N ALA A 30 -2.35 0.75 0.17
CA ALA A 30 -3.79 0.92 0.03
C ALA A 30 -4.47 -0.29 -0.64
N ALA A 31 -3.79 -0.94 -1.60
CA ALA A 31 -4.24 -2.18 -2.18
C ALA A 31 -4.31 -3.32 -1.16
N GLN A 32 -3.34 -3.44 -0.25
CA GLN A 32 -3.37 -4.44 0.82
C GLN A 32 -4.51 -4.20 1.80
N GLU A 33 -4.80 -2.95 2.16
CA GLU A 33 -5.96 -2.61 2.98
C GLU A 33 -7.27 -2.98 2.27
N PHE A 34 -7.42 -2.59 1.01
CA PHE A 34 -8.61 -2.89 0.22
C PHE A 34 -8.82 -4.41 0.05
N LEU A 35 -7.74 -5.17 -0.13
CA LEU A 35 -7.74 -6.63 -0.28
C LEU A 35 -7.58 -7.38 1.05
N LEU A 36 -7.80 -6.69 2.17
CA LEU A 36 -7.83 -7.24 3.54
C LEU A 36 -6.64 -8.17 3.84
N VAL A 37 -5.44 -7.82 3.36
CA VAL A 37 -4.24 -8.64 3.55
C VAL A 37 -3.93 -8.81 5.04
N HIS A 38 -4.19 -7.80 5.86
CA HIS A 38 -4.02 -7.88 7.31
C HIS A 38 -5.35 -8.09 8.04
N THR A 39 -5.30 -8.75 9.20
CA THR A 39 -6.43 -8.88 10.13
C THR A 39 -6.60 -7.59 10.97
N LYS A 40 -7.71 -7.42 11.70
CA LYS A 40 -7.93 -6.20 12.52
C LYS A 40 -6.86 -5.99 13.60
N ASP A 41 -6.30 -7.09 14.08
CA ASP A 41 -5.21 -7.16 15.06
C ASP A 41 -3.82 -6.96 14.42
N LEU A 42 -3.72 -6.91 13.08
CA LEU A 42 -2.55 -6.54 12.26
C LEU A 42 -1.22 -7.28 12.57
N LYS A 43 -1.24 -8.31 13.42
CA LYS A 43 -0.05 -9.06 13.84
C LYS A 43 0.56 -9.87 12.69
N MET A 44 -0.29 -10.41 11.81
CA MET A 44 0.13 -11.27 10.70
C MET A 44 -0.77 -11.07 9.48
N PRO A 45 -0.22 -11.13 8.26
CA PRO A 45 -1.04 -11.22 7.05
C PRO A 45 -1.92 -12.47 7.03
N ARG A 46 -3.18 -12.31 6.59
CA ARG A 46 -4.15 -13.39 6.31
C ARG A 46 -3.62 -14.36 5.26
N TYR A 47 -2.96 -13.81 4.24
CA TYR A 47 -2.34 -14.56 3.16
C TYR A 47 -1.07 -13.84 2.70
N TYR A 48 -0.20 -14.58 2.00
CA TYR A 48 1.00 -14.03 1.38
C TYR A 48 0.93 -14.28 -0.12
N MET A 49 1.62 -13.42 -0.88
CA MET A 49 1.82 -13.58 -2.31
C MET A 49 3.26 -14.05 -2.57
N PRO A 50 3.52 -15.37 -2.55
CA PRO A 50 4.86 -15.90 -2.73
C PRO A 50 5.30 -15.75 -4.19
N ARG A 51 6.58 -15.54 -4.41
CA ARG A 51 7.23 -15.70 -5.71
C ARG A 51 6.89 -17.09 -6.25
N PRO A 52 6.34 -17.21 -7.48
CA PRO A 52 6.28 -18.50 -8.13
C PRO A 52 7.71 -19.05 -8.22
N PRO A 53 7.98 -20.29 -7.78
CA PRO A 53 9.32 -20.85 -7.89
C PRO A 53 9.77 -20.73 -9.35
N HIS A 54 11.02 -20.37 -9.55
CA HIS A 54 11.62 -20.30 -10.88
C HIS A 54 11.53 -21.66 -11.56
N LEU A 55 10.43 -21.89 -12.27
CA LEU A 55 10.30 -23.02 -13.14
C LEU A 55 10.57 -22.50 -14.54
N ARG A 56 11.76 -22.90 -15.02
CA ARG A 56 12.16 -22.97 -16.42
C ARG A 56 11.23 -23.86 -17.27
N SER A 57 10.05 -24.22 -16.80
CA SER A 57 9.08 -24.99 -17.58
C SER A 57 7.68 -24.40 -17.46
N GLN A 58 7.13 -24.13 -18.63
CA GLN A 58 5.78 -23.66 -18.87
C GLN A 58 4.76 -24.57 -18.15
N GLY A 59 3.76 -23.97 -17.50
CA GLY A 59 2.49 -24.62 -17.15
C GLY A 59 2.36 -25.34 -15.80
N LEU A 60 3.42 -25.90 -15.21
CA LEU A 60 3.28 -26.85 -14.07
C LEU A 60 3.58 -26.29 -12.66
N SER A 61 4.08 -25.05 -12.54
CA SER A 61 4.58 -24.52 -11.26
C SER A 61 3.53 -24.05 -10.27
N LEU A 62 2.41 -23.48 -10.74
CA LEU A 62 1.35 -22.97 -9.86
C LEU A 62 0.72 -24.08 -9.02
N LEU A 63 0.73 -25.31 -9.55
CA LEU A 63 0.21 -26.51 -8.91
C LEU A 63 1.03 -26.95 -7.69
N ARG A 64 2.33 -26.59 -7.58
CA ARG A 64 3.17 -26.97 -6.41
C ARG A 64 2.88 -26.19 -5.13
N PHE A 65 2.24 -25.03 -5.21
CA PHE A 65 1.65 -24.39 -4.01
C PHE A 65 0.28 -25.00 -3.64
N GLY A 66 -0.25 -25.88 -4.50
CA GLY A 66 -1.47 -26.68 -4.30
C GLY A 66 -1.27 -28.15 -4.05
N GLU A 67 -0.02 -28.63 -3.94
CA GLU A 67 0.23 -30.02 -3.59
C GLU A 67 -0.35 -30.32 -2.20
N LYS A 68 -1.16 -31.39 -2.17
CA LYS A 68 -2.00 -31.89 -1.07
C LYS A 68 -1.24 -32.30 0.22
N GLY A 69 -0.03 -31.80 0.46
CA GLY A 69 0.83 -32.22 1.57
C GLY A 69 1.06 -31.19 2.67
N LEU A 70 0.81 -29.89 2.42
CA LEU A 70 1.02 -28.83 3.40
C LEU A 70 -0.29 -28.05 3.59
N SER A 71 -1.00 -28.34 4.68
CA SER A 71 -2.16 -27.56 5.13
C SER A 71 -1.79 -26.69 6.33
N GLY A 72 -2.47 -25.56 6.48
CA GLY A 72 -2.38 -24.74 7.68
C GLY A 72 -1.03 -24.04 7.90
N PRO A 73 -0.47 -24.05 9.14
CA PRO A 73 0.66 -23.20 9.53
C PRO A 73 1.94 -23.38 8.70
N GLN A 74 2.22 -24.60 8.24
CA GLN A 74 3.45 -24.90 7.48
C GLN A 74 3.45 -24.23 6.11
N GLN A 75 2.29 -24.20 5.44
CA GLN A 75 2.12 -23.52 4.16
C GLN A 75 2.24 -22.00 4.33
N HIS A 76 1.64 -21.44 5.38
CA HIS A 76 1.73 -20.02 5.74
C HIS A 76 3.19 -19.60 6.00
N ALA A 77 3.93 -20.39 6.79
CA ALA A 77 5.34 -20.16 7.07
C ALA A 77 6.22 -20.22 5.81
N ARG A 78 5.96 -21.18 4.90
CA ARG A 78 6.68 -21.29 3.63
C ARG A 78 6.40 -20.09 2.74
N ARG A 79 5.13 -19.70 2.56
CA ARG A 79 4.78 -18.54 1.73
C ARG A 79 5.36 -17.23 2.27
N ARG A 80 5.42 -17.07 3.60
CA ARG A 80 6.10 -15.95 4.26
C ARG A 80 7.59 -15.84 3.91
N LYS A 81 8.28 -16.96 3.75
CA LYS A 81 9.72 -16.99 3.39
C LYS A 81 9.97 -16.70 1.90
N CYS A 82 8.96 -16.89 1.06
CA CYS A 82 9.07 -16.77 -0.40
C CYS A 82 8.41 -15.50 -0.96
N THR A 83 8.09 -14.51 -0.13
CA THR A 83 7.51 -13.24 -0.57
C THR A 83 8.50 -12.11 -0.31
N ASP A 84 8.40 -11.01 -1.07
CA ASP A 84 9.20 -9.82 -0.79
C ASP A 84 8.82 -9.23 0.58
N ARG A 85 9.81 -8.69 1.30
CA ARG A 85 9.63 -8.14 2.63
C ARG A 85 10.35 -6.81 2.77
N LEU A 86 9.68 -5.85 3.40
CA LEU A 86 10.28 -4.64 3.94
C LEU A 86 10.15 -4.67 5.46
N LEU A 87 11.26 -4.39 6.15
CA LEU A 87 11.28 -4.14 7.59
C LEU A 87 11.45 -2.64 7.76
N ILE A 88 10.52 -2.01 8.47
CA ILE A 88 10.55 -0.59 8.84
C ILE A 88 10.85 -0.53 10.33
N ASP A 89 12.04 -0.08 10.66
CA ASP A 89 12.52 0.06 12.03
C ASP A 89 12.51 1.53 12.43
N PHE A 90 11.90 1.80 13.57
CA PHE A 90 11.81 3.15 14.15
C PHE A 90 12.69 3.28 15.41
N GLY A 91 13.60 2.33 15.63
CA GLY A 91 14.43 2.28 16.83
C GLY A 91 13.56 2.13 18.09
N SER A 92 13.74 3.03 19.05
CA SER A 92 12.95 3.05 20.29
C SER A 92 11.66 3.85 20.21
N ASP A 93 11.44 4.60 19.12
CA ASP A 93 10.36 5.59 19.06
C ASP A 93 9.00 4.93 18.82
N TYR A 94 8.97 3.89 17.99
CA TYR A 94 7.76 3.17 17.61
C TYR A 94 8.01 1.68 17.36
N PRO A 95 6.96 0.83 17.39
CA PRO A 95 7.10 -0.59 17.07
C PRO A 95 7.59 -0.83 15.64
N THR A 96 8.53 -1.77 15.46
CA THR A 96 8.98 -2.24 14.14
C THR A 96 7.82 -2.83 13.34
N ILE A 97 7.73 -2.48 12.06
CA ILE A 97 6.70 -2.99 11.15
C ILE A 97 7.33 -3.88 10.08
N PHE A 98 6.66 -5.01 9.81
CA PHE A 98 6.97 -5.87 8.67
C PHE A 98 5.88 -5.74 7.62
N GLU A 99 6.33 -5.38 6.42
CA GLU A 99 5.53 -5.28 5.21
C GLU A 99 5.89 -6.42 4.26
N TYR A 100 4.89 -7.05 3.64
CA TYR A 100 5.07 -8.28 2.84
C TYR A 100 4.36 -8.20 1.50
N GLY A 101 5.00 -8.67 0.42
CA GLY A 101 4.32 -8.94 -0.84
C GLY A 101 3.93 -7.70 -1.66
N HIS A 102 4.52 -6.53 -1.40
CA HIS A 102 4.15 -5.29 -2.09
C HIS A 102 4.50 -5.33 -3.58
N ASN A 103 5.70 -5.81 -3.93
CA ASN A 103 6.12 -5.96 -5.32
C ASN A 103 5.27 -7.00 -6.04
N ARG A 104 4.93 -8.10 -5.35
CA ARG A 104 4.12 -9.17 -5.92
C ARG A 104 2.68 -8.73 -6.14
N LEU A 105 2.09 -8.04 -5.17
CA LEU A 105 0.74 -7.52 -5.29
C LEU A 105 0.64 -6.48 -6.40
N ALA A 106 1.54 -5.50 -6.41
CA ALA A 106 1.56 -4.49 -7.47
C ALA A 106 1.75 -5.12 -8.85
N GLY A 107 2.69 -6.07 -8.99
CA GLY A 107 2.91 -6.81 -10.22
C GLY A 107 1.67 -7.58 -10.68
N ALA A 108 1.00 -8.28 -9.76
CA ALA A 108 -0.20 -9.06 -10.07
C ALA A 108 -1.36 -8.17 -10.53
N ILE A 109 -1.61 -7.04 -9.86
CA ILE A 109 -2.64 -6.07 -10.28
C ILE A 109 -2.30 -5.49 -11.66
N ASN A 110 -1.08 -4.98 -11.82
CA ASN A 110 -0.66 -4.29 -13.04
C ASN A 110 -0.66 -5.17 -14.29
N ARG A 111 -0.43 -6.48 -14.12
CA ARG A 111 -0.44 -7.47 -15.20
C ARG A 111 -1.76 -8.24 -15.32
N GLY A 112 -2.74 -7.99 -14.44
CA GLY A 112 -4.01 -8.71 -14.44
C GLY A 112 -3.89 -10.20 -14.11
N GLU A 113 -2.98 -10.59 -13.22
CA GLU A 113 -2.69 -11.99 -12.88
C GLU A 113 -3.73 -12.61 -11.92
N THR A 114 -5.01 -12.58 -12.30
CA THR A 114 -6.14 -13.03 -11.46
C THR A 114 -6.01 -14.47 -10.99
N ARG A 115 -5.56 -15.39 -11.86
CA ARG A 115 -5.36 -16.81 -11.50
C ARG A 115 -4.27 -17.00 -10.44
N TYR A 116 -3.21 -16.20 -10.50
CA TYR A 116 -2.15 -16.22 -9.49
C TYR A 116 -2.66 -15.70 -8.15
N TYR A 117 -3.40 -14.59 -8.17
CA TYR A 117 -4.03 -14.04 -6.96
C TYR A 117 -5.01 -15.05 -6.33
N GLU A 118 -5.88 -15.67 -7.12
CA GLU A 118 -6.82 -16.71 -6.67
C GLU A 118 -6.11 -17.87 -5.97
N THR A 119 -4.95 -18.29 -6.50
CA THR A 119 -4.12 -19.33 -5.88
C THR A 119 -3.58 -18.89 -4.51
N CYS A 120 -3.23 -17.61 -4.34
CA CYS A 120 -2.71 -17.07 -3.08
C CYS A 120 -3.74 -17.06 -1.95
N ILE A 121 -5.02 -16.89 -2.29
CA ILE A 121 -6.16 -16.81 -1.35
C ILE A 121 -6.94 -18.12 -1.23
N ARG A 122 -6.47 -19.20 -1.88
CA ARG A 122 -7.23 -20.46 -1.98
C ARG A 122 -7.62 -21.06 -0.63
N ASP A 123 -6.71 -20.96 0.35
CA ASP A 123 -6.85 -21.61 1.66
C ASP A 123 -7.69 -20.77 2.64
N LEU A 124 -8.23 -19.63 2.20
CA LEU A 124 -9.21 -18.83 2.95
C LEU A 124 -10.61 -19.43 2.82
N ASP A 125 -11.50 -19.03 3.74
CA ASP A 125 -12.91 -19.41 3.70
C ASP A 125 -13.57 -18.97 2.39
N ARG A 126 -14.54 -19.77 1.91
CA ARG A 126 -15.16 -19.57 0.60
C ARG A 126 -15.83 -18.19 0.45
N PRO A 127 -16.59 -17.67 1.44
CA PRO A 127 -17.15 -16.32 1.37
C PRO A 127 -16.10 -15.22 1.23
N LEU A 128 -15.07 -15.22 2.08
CA LEU A 128 -13.98 -14.24 2.03
C LEU A 128 -13.21 -14.34 0.73
N ARG A 129 -12.89 -15.56 0.28
CA ARG A 129 -12.19 -15.79 -0.99
C ARG A 129 -12.95 -15.18 -2.18
N ARG A 130 -14.28 -15.34 -2.21
CA ARG A 130 -15.13 -14.76 -3.26
C ARG A 130 -15.12 -13.23 -3.23
N ASP A 131 -15.23 -12.63 -2.03
CA ASP A 131 -15.16 -11.17 -1.87
C ASP A 131 -13.81 -10.61 -2.34
N LEU A 132 -12.71 -11.21 -1.88
CA LEU A 132 -11.35 -10.80 -2.24
C LEU A 132 -11.06 -10.94 -3.73
N LEU A 133 -11.52 -12.04 -4.35
CA LEU A 133 -11.39 -12.21 -5.80
C LEU A 133 -12.17 -11.14 -6.56
N GLY A 134 -13.40 -10.82 -6.13
CA GLY A 134 -14.20 -9.75 -6.71
C GLY A 134 -13.50 -8.39 -6.63
N ARG A 135 -12.94 -8.04 -5.47
CA ARG A 135 -12.16 -6.82 -5.26
C ARG A 135 -10.92 -6.76 -6.16
N PHE A 136 -10.18 -7.86 -6.28
CA PHE A 136 -9.00 -7.90 -7.14
C PHE A 136 -9.37 -7.71 -8.62
N VAL A 137 -10.39 -8.44 -9.09
CA VAL A 137 -10.91 -8.31 -10.46
C VAL A 137 -11.38 -6.89 -10.72
N PHE A 138 -12.02 -6.24 -9.74
CA PHE A 138 -12.41 -4.84 -9.85
C PHE A 138 -11.24 -3.89 -10.09
N LEU A 139 -10.12 -4.04 -9.36
CA LEU A 139 -8.92 -3.24 -9.62
C LEU A 139 -8.38 -3.46 -11.03
N VAL A 140 -8.33 -4.72 -11.48
CA VAL A 140 -7.84 -5.09 -12.82
C VAL A 140 -8.74 -4.54 -13.92
N HIS A 141 -10.06 -4.72 -13.79
CA HIS A 141 -11.04 -4.21 -14.77
C HIS A 141 -11.02 -2.69 -14.89
N ASN A 142 -10.81 -1.97 -13.77
CA ASN A 142 -10.64 -0.52 -13.77
C ASN A 142 -9.20 -0.09 -14.12
N ARG A 143 -8.35 -0.99 -14.64
CA ARG A 143 -6.99 -0.66 -15.11
C ARG A 143 -6.15 0.09 -14.07
N VAL A 144 -6.42 -0.12 -12.78
CA VAL A 144 -5.75 0.58 -11.68
C VAL A 144 -4.27 0.24 -11.74
N LYS A 145 -3.42 1.27 -11.68
CA LYS A 145 -1.97 1.11 -11.61
C LYS A 145 -1.53 1.06 -10.15
N CYS A 146 -0.99 -0.07 -9.74
CA CYS A 146 -0.52 -0.29 -8.39
C CYS A 146 0.98 0.00 -8.28
N VAL A 147 1.38 0.88 -7.36
CA VAL A 147 2.78 1.22 -7.08
C VAL A 147 3.27 0.40 -5.88
N ALA A 148 4.31 -0.41 -6.11
CA ALA A 148 4.93 -1.19 -5.05
C ALA A 148 5.60 -0.29 -4.01
N LEU A 149 5.43 -0.63 -2.74
CA LEU A 149 6.19 0.00 -1.66
C LEU A 149 7.67 -0.32 -1.87
N SER A 150 8.51 0.71 -1.81
CA SER A 150 9.96 0.62 -2.01
C SER A 150 10.70 1.28 -0.84
N PRO A 151 11.99 0.97 -0.62
CA PRO A 151 12.81 1.67 0.37
C PRO A 151 12.72 3.19 0.26
N LYS A 152 12.76 3.72 -0.97
CA LYS A 152 12.66 5.16 -1.24
C LYS A 152 11.34 5.77 -0.75
N ILE A 153 10.22 5.07 -0.95
CA ILE A 153 8.91 5.53 -0.42
C ILE A 153 8.89 5.48 1.11
N VAL A 154 9.50 4.47 1.73
CA VAL A 154 9.58 4.37 3.19
C VAL A 154 10.47 5.48 3.77
N GLU A 155 11.61 5.76 3.15
CA GLU A 155 12.50 6.85 3.53
C GLU A 155 11.82 8.22 3.40
N GLY A 156 11.05 8.43 2.33
CA GLY A 156 10.23 9.63 2.14
C GLY A 156 9.11 9.78 3.19
N MET A 157 8.63 8.68 3.77
CA MET A 157 7.61 8.68 4.81
C MET A 157 8.14 9.14 6.16
N PHE A 158 9.41 8.90 6.50
CA PHE A 158 9.97 9.27 7.80
C PHE A 158 9.82 10.75 8.19
N PRO A 159 10.19 11.73 7.34
CA PRO A 159 9.96 13.15 7.65
C PRO A 159 8.47 13.50 7.77
N LEU A 160 7.60 12.84 6.99
CA LEU A 160 6.15 13.02 7.09
C LEU A 160 5.64 12.58 8.46
N LEU A 161 6.00 11.37 8.88
CA LEU A 161 5.57 10.81 10.17
C LEU A 161 6.02 11.67 11.35
N LYS A 162 7.26 12.18 11.31
CA LYS A 162 7.81 13.01 12.37
C LYS A 162 7.08 14.36 12.49
N GLU A 163 6.76 15.01 11.37
CA GLU A 163 6.02 16.27 11.43
C GLU A 163 4.55 16.02 11.78
N PHE A 164 3.96 14.93 11.28
CA PHE A 164 2.61 14.51 11.63
C PHE A 164 2.49 14.30 13.14
N SER A 165 3.42 13.58 13.76
CA SER A 165 3.39 13.30 15.21
C SER A 165 3.63 14.53 16.09
N ARG A 166 4.24 15.60 15.55
CA ARG A 166 4.38 16.89 16.26
C ARG A 166 3.11 17.74 16.24
N THR A 167 2.28 17.58 15.21
CA THR A 167 1.17 18.49 14.90
C THR A 167 -0.20 17.83 15.05
N ASN A 168 -0.24 16.50 15.09
CA ASN A 168 -1.44 15.68 15.13
C ASN A 168 -1.27 14.50 16.07
N ASN A 169 -2.38 14.03 16.64
CA ASN A 169 -2.39 12.79 17.39
C ASN A 169 -2.29 11.59 16.43
N LEU A 170 -1.46 10.62 16.79
CA LEU A 170 -1.40 9.34 16.09
C LEU A 170 -2.74 8.60 16.27
N LYS A 171 -3.17 7.87 15.25
CA LYS A 171 -4.32 6.97 15.36
C LYS A 171 -4.01 5.91 16.44
N GLU A 172 -5.04 5.49 17.19
CA GLU A 172 -4.93 4.45 18.23
C GLU A 172 -4.17 3.22 17.72
N ASN A 173 -4.47 2.84 16.48
CA ASN A 173 -3.67 1.89 15.74
C ASN A 173 -2.56 2.60 14.95
N PHE A 174 -1.32 2.52 15.45
CA PHE A 174 -0.16 3.14 14.84
C PHE A 174 0.01 2.77 13.35
N ARG A 175 -0.30 1.53 12.96
CA ARG A 175 -0.17 1.09 11.57
C ARG A 175 -1.09 1.86 10.62
N ASN A 176 -2.26 2.28 11.07
CA ASN A 176 -3.14 3.11 10.23
C ASN A 176 -2.48 4.46 9.92
N THR A 177 -1.80 5.07 10.89
CA THR A 177 -1.03 6.30 10.67
C THR A 177 0.11 6.05 9.68
N ILE A 178 0.83 4.93 9.84
CA ILE A 178 1.89 4.55 8.89
C ILE A 178 1.34 4.35 7.48
N ASN A 179 0.20 3.68 7.34
CA ASN A 179 -0.42 3.48 6.04
C ASN A 179 -0.79 4.80 5.36
N ASP A 180 -1.37 5.75 6.11
CA ASP A 180 -1.66 7.10 5.59
C ASP A 180 -0.39 7.81 5.11
N MET A 181 0.68 7.77 5.91
CA MET A 181 1.94 8.42 5.57
C MET A 181 2.64 7.73 4.38
N LEU A 182 2.54 6.40 4.26
CA LEU A 182 3.06 5.65 3.11
C LEU A 182 2.27 5.94 1.83
N VAL A 183 0.94 6.08 1.91
CA VAL A 183 0.09 6.50 0.79
C VAL A 183 0.49 7.91 0.32
N LEU A 184 0.64 8.85 1.26
CA LEU A 184 1.08 10.21 0.95
C LEU A 184 2.48 10.22 0.34
N SER A 185 3.44 9.51 0.93
CA SER A 185 4.80 9.41 0.38
C SER A 185 4.85 8.76 -1.00
N THR A 186 3.96 7.80 -1.28
CA THR A 186 3.85 7.18 -2.62
C THR A 186 3.38 8.19 -3.66
N ALA A 187 2.36 8.99 -3.32
CA ALA A 187 1.84 10.03 -4.20
C ALA A 187 2.91 11.10 -4.50
N LEU A 188 3.66 11.52 -3.48
CA LEU A 188 4.75 12.48 -3.59
C LEU A 188 5.90 11.99 -4.47
N GLU A 189 6.35 10.75 -4.25
CA GLU A 189 7.42 10.14 -5.04
C GLU A 189 7.03 10.06 -6.53
N GLY A 190 5.76 9.76 -6.82
CA GLY A 190 5.24 9.73 -8.18
C GLY A 190 4.84 11.09 -8.77
N ARG A 191 4.99 12.20 -8.02
CA ARG A 191 4.46 13.53 -8.37
C ARG A 191 2.98 13.47 -8.81
N ALA A 192 2.20 12.65 -8.12
CA ALA A 192 0.81 12.37 -8.45
C ALA A 192 -0.11 13.03 -7.42
N SER A 193 -1.16 13.70 -7.88
CA SER A 193 -2.11 14.35 -6.98
C SER A 193 -2.83 13.30 -6.11
N LEU A 194 -2.94 13.53 -4.81
CA LEU A 194 -3.59 12.59 -3.90
C LEU A 194 -5.08 12.95 -3.74
N PHE A 195 -5.94 11.98 -4.02
CA PHE A 195 -7.38 12.03 -3.79
C PHE A 195 -7.72 11.23 -2.53
N SER A 196 -8.16 11.91 -1.48
CA SER A 196 -8.50 11.29 -0.20
C SER A 196 -9.72 11.93 0.43
N LYS A 197 -10.45 11.15 1.24
CA LYS A 197 -11.52 11.66 2.13
C LYS A 197 -11.06 11.87 3.57
N ASP A 198 -9.80 11.53 3.91
CA ASP A 198 -9.29 11.68 5.27
C ASP A 198 -8.98 13.15 5.51
N LYS A 199 -9.83 13.82 6.30
CA LYS A 199 -9.69 15.25 6.58
C LYS A 199 -8.38 15.58 7.27
N THR A 200 -7.89 14.71 8.15
CA THR A 200 -6.66 14.92 8.90
C THR A 200 -5.46 14.78 7.98
N LEU A 201 -5.41 13.72 7.16
CA LEU A 201 -4.35 13.53 6.17
C LEU A 201 -4.31 14.68 5.17
N ASN A 202 -5.48 15.09 4.68
CA ASN A 202 -5.59 16.17 3.71
C ASN A 202 -5.11 17.52 4.26
N ARG A 203 -5.52 17.85 5.49
CA ARG A 203 -5.08 19.07 6.17
C ARG A 203 -3.57 19.05 6.40
N PHE A 204 -3.05 17.95 6.94
CA PHE A 204 -1.62 17.79 7.14
C PHE A 204 -0.82 17.96 5.85
N ALA A 205 -1.23 17.29 4.77
CA ALA A 205 -0.53 17.38 3.50
C ALA A 205 -0.57 18.81 2.91
N ALA A 206 -1.70 19.50 3.03
CA ALA A 206 -1.82 20.90 2.62
C ALA A 206 -0.90 21.82 3.43
N ASP A 207 -0.88 21.67 4.76
CA ASP A 207 -0.06 22.48 5.66
C ASP A 207 1.45 22.21 5.44
N PHE A 208 1.82 20.93 5.29
CA PHE A 208 3.21 20.51 5.11
C PHE A 208 3.79 20.99 3.79
N TYR A 209 3.04 20.87 2.69
CA TYR A 209 3.51 21.18 1.34
C TYR A 209 3.14 22.58 0.85
N ARG A 210 2.31 23.32 1.60
CA ARG A 210 1.67 24.55 1.13
C ARG A 210 0.97 24.37 -0.21
N ALA A 211 0.48 23.17 -0.47
CA ALA A 211 -0.15 22.82 -1.73
C ALA A 211 -1.60 23.33 -1.74
N PRO A 212 -2.06 23.94 -2.84
CA PRO A 212 -3.47 24.30 -2.96
C PRO A 212 -4.32 23.02 -2.96
N PHE A 213 -5.27 22.90 -2.05
CA PHE A 213 -6.28 21.84 -2.10
C PHE A 213 -7.43 22.28 -2.99
N LYS A 214 -7.86 21.40 -3.89
CA LYS A 214 -9.11 21.58 -4.62
C LYS A 214 -10.13 20.58 -4.08
N ARG A 215 -11.31 21.09 -3.70
CA ARG A 215 -12.47 20.23 -3.43
C ARG A 215 -13.01 19.80 -4.78
N VAL A 216 -12.83 18.52 -5.12
CA VAL A 216 -13.28 17.96 -6.41
C VAL A 216 -14.73 17.47 -6.29
N GLU A 217 -15.08 16.89 -5.15
CA GLU A 217 -16.44 16.50 -4.78
C GLU A 217 -16.70 16.85 -3.31
N SER A 218 -17.95 16.77 -2.85
CA SER A 218 -18.39 17.23 -1.52
C SER A 218 -17.52 16.76 -0.35
N GLN A 219 -16.76 15.67 -0.49
CA GLN A 219 -15.85 15.16 0.55
C GLN A 219 -14.48 14.70 0.03
N VAL A 220 -14.16 14.90 -1.25
CA VAL A 220 -12.87 14.48 -1.84
C VAL A 220 -12.00 15.70 -2.02
N LEU A 221 -10.85 15.69 -1.36
CA LEU A 221 -9.82 16.69 -1.54
C LEU A 221 -8.75 16.13 -2.47
N CYS A 222 -8.38 16.92 -3.47
CA CYS A 222 -7.26 16.67 -4.35
C CYS A 222 -6.12 17.60 -3.92
N ILE A 223 -4.98 17.00 -3.56
CA ILE A 223 -3.75 17.72 -3.27
C ILE A 223 -2.89 17.67 -4.53
N ASP A 224 -2.73 18.82 -5.19
CA ASP A 224 -1.92 18.96 -6.41
C ASP A 224 -0.47 19.27 -6.04
N PHE A 225 0.45 18.35 -6.35
CA PHE A 225 1.88 18.51 -6.10
C PHE A 225 2.66 19.12 -7.28
N ASP A 226 1.97 19.42 -8.40
CA ASP A 226 2.58 19.87 -9.66
C ASP A 226 2.47 21.40 -9.88
N ARG A 227 1.51 22.07 -9.23
CA ARG A 227 1.32 23.54 -9.34
C ARG A 227 2.21 24.34 -8.37
N ASP A 228 3.09 25.14 -8.96
CA ASP A 228 3.93 26.22 -8.43
C ASP A 228 4.53 26.08 -7.02
N ALA A 229 5.79 25.68 -7.07
CA ALA A 229 6.79 25.61 -6.03
C ALA A 229 7.27 26.98 -5.48
N SER A 230 6.45 28.04 -5.50
CA SER A 230 6.90 29.39 -5.10
C SER A 230 7.02 29.57 -3.58
N SER A 231 6.49 28.63 -2.79
CA SER A 231 6.64 28.68 -1.33
C SER A 231 6.85 27.31 -0.70
N ARG A 232 7.46 26.36 -1.44
CA ARG A 232 8.04 25.17 -0.80
C ARG A 232 8.81 25.70 0.41
N ARG A 233 8.46 25.30 1.64
CA ARG A 233 9.51 25.16 2.66
C ARG A 233 10.60 24.43 1.89
N GLN A 234 11.78 25.06 1.76
CA GLN A 234 12.86 24.56 0.93
C GLN A 234 12.85 23.04 0.95
N PRO A 235 13.06 22.35 -0.19
CA PRO A 235 13.27 20.91 -0.14
C PRO A 235 14.19 20.69 1.04
N PHE A 236 13.73 19.94 2.04
CA PHE A 236 14.53 19.69 3.23
C PHE A 236 15.76 19.00 2.67
N GLU A 237 16.79 19.81 2.38
CA GLU A 237 17.96 19.34 1.71
C GLU A 237 18.43 18.24 2.62
N SER A 238 18.60 17.06 2.04
CA SER A 238 19.24 15.90 2.63
C SER A 238 20.72 16.17 2.98
N LYS A 239 21.09 17.43 3.27
CA LYS A 239 22.32 17.81 3.95
C LYS A 239 22.13 17.60 5.46
N GLY A 240 22.24 16.33 5.87
CA GLY A 240 22.56 15.99 7.25
C GLY A 240 21.44 15.39 8.10
N TYR A 241 20.25 15.12 7.57
CA TYR A 241 19.28 14.31 8.32
C TYR A 241 19.68 12.84 8.27
N VAL A 242 20.54 12.45 9.20
CA VAL A 242 20.80 11.06 9.54
C VAL A 242 20.05 10.80 10.84
N ASN A 243 18.76 10.45 10.76
CA ASN A 243 18.16 9.74 11.89
C ASN A 243 18.75 8.33 11.88
N ARG A 244 19.90 8.15 12.54
CA ARG A 244 20.62 6.86 12.54
C ARG A 244 19.79 5.72 13.14
N SER A 245 18.66 6.02 13.78
CA SER A 245 17.76 5.03 14.39
C SER A 245 16.66 4.52 13.48
N TRP A 246 16.19 5.29 12.50
CA TRP A 246 15.10 4.86 11.61
C TRP A 246 15.68 4.32 10.32
N GLN A 247 15.31 3.08 9.98
CA GLN A 247 15.89 2.39 8.83
C GLN A 247 14.86 1.51 8.14
N VAL A 248 15.08 1.29 6.84
CA VAL A 248 14.32 0.34 6.04
C VAL A 248 15.26 -0.75 5.54
N ILE A 249 14.85 -2.00 5.71
CA ILE A 249 15.60 -3.16 5.23
C ILE A 249 14.73 -3.94 4.25
N GLU A 250 15.13 -3.97 2.98
CA GLU A 250 14.50 -4.80 1.94
C GLU A 250 15.10 -6.20 1.93
N ARG A 251 14.24 -7.22 1.88
CA ARG A 251 14.60 -8.58 1.52
C ARG A 251 13.76 -9.02 0.33
N ARG A 252 14.44 -9.33 -0.77
CA ARG A 252 13.81 -9.89 -1.97
C ARG A 252 13.64 -11.38 -1.76
N GLY A 253 12.39 -11.86 -1.74
CA GLY A 253 12.03 -13.28 -1.69
C GLY A 253 12.12 -13.99 -3.03
#